data_AF-A0A2H4NZQ6-F1
#
_entry.id   AF-A0A2H4NZQ6-F1
#
_cell.length_a   1.000
_cell.length_b   1.000
_cell.length_c   1.000
_cell.angle_alpha   90.00
_cell.angle_beta   90.00
_cell.angle_gamma   90.00
#
_symmetry.space_group_name_H-M   'P 1'
#
loop_
_entity.id
_entity.type
_entity.pdbx_description
1 polymer ?
#
loop_
_entity_poly.entity_id
_entity_poly.type
_entity_poly.pdbx_seq_one_letter_code
_entity_poly.pdbx_strand_id
1 'polypeptide(L)'
;KMIIALNMFYMSILIYIKKYNIIYNITNRKNIINNMGPLNMDILSIIYGSLLGDGYGEKRKGGKGTRITIQQEYCNSDYLYYLHNLFANLGYCNTNLPTIKMRLGKKGKIRQYLKFNTWTYESFNFIFYEWYIKNTKGSGYIKVIPKSLELYLTPLALATNTPPYKGGVLVVFTPVKGKSYLNYRWWM
;
A
#
# COMPACT_ATOMS: atom_id res chain seq x y z
N LYS A 1 29.66 -2.05 -31.87
CA LYS A 1 28.26 -1.56 -31.67
C LYS A 1 27.48 -2.45 -30.70
N MET A 2 27.45 -3.78 -30.86
CA MET A 2 26.71 -4.71 -29.99
C MET A 2 27.20 -4.74 -28.52
N ILE A 3 28.52 -4.67 -28.29
CA ILE A 3 29.12 -4.63 -26.94
C ILE A 3 28.72 -3.36 -26.16
N ILE A 4 28.64 -2.22 -26.84
CA ILE A 4 28.23 -0.95 -26.22
C ILE A 4 26.77 -1.03 -25.77
N ALA A 5 25.90 -1.60 -26.61
CA ALA A 5 24.48 -1.80 -26.27
C ALA A 5 24.31 -2.76 -25.07
N LEU A 6 25.10 -3.84 -25.00
CA LEU A 6 25.09 -4.76 -23.88
C LEU A 6 25.56 -4.09 -22.58
N ASN A 7 26.62 -3.28 -22.64
CA ASN A 7 27.10 -2.52 -21.48
C ASN A 7 26.08 -1.47 -21.02
N MET A 8 25.41 -0.77 -21.95
CA MET A 8 24.33 0.16 -21.62
C MET A 8 23.15 -0.54 -20.95
N PHE A 9 22.79 -1.74 -21.41
CA PHE A 9 21.72 -2.55 -20.81
C PHE A 9 22.10 -3.06 -19.41
N TYR A 10 23.35 -3.48 -19.22
CA TYR A 10 23.85 -3.88 -17.91
C TYR A 10 23.88 -2.71 -16.93
N MET A 11 24.33 -1.52 -17.36
CA MET A 11 24.33 -0.32 -16.54
C MET A 11 22.92 0.13 -16.16
N SER A 12 21.93 0.02 -17.04
CA SER A 12 20.55 0.36 -16.70
C SER A 12 19.96 -0.59 -15.67
N ILE A 13 20.26 -1.89 -15.76
CA ILE A 13 19.89 -2.89 -14.73
C ILE A 13 20.56 -2.57 -13.38
N LEU A 14 21.86 -2.25 -13.39
CA LEU A 14 22.58 -1.91 -12.15
C LEU A 14 22.03 -0.64 -11.48
N ILE A 15 21.72 0.40 -12.26
CA ILE A 15 21.10 1.63 -11.76
C ILE A 15 19.73 1.31 -11.15
N TYR A 16 18.94 0.47 -11.81
CA TYR A 16 17.63 0.05 -11.30
C TYR A 16 17.72 -0.73 -9.98
N ILE A 17 18.68 -1.65 -9.86
CA ILE A 17 18.90 -2.41 -8.62
C ILE A 17 19.38 -1.49 -7.49
N LYS A 18 20.31 -0.56 -7.77
CA LYS A 18 20.79 0.42 -6.77
C LYS A 18 19.71 1.39 -6.31
N LYS A 19 18.73 1.73 -7.17
CA LYS A 19 17.59 2.61 -6.84
C LYS A 19 16.79 2.07 -5.64
N TYR A 20 16.70 0.75 -5.49
CA TYR A 20 15.96 0.09 -4.41
C TYR A 20 16.89 -0.79 -3.58
N ASN A 21 17.97 -0.20 -3.06
CA ASN A 21 18.93 -0.93 -2.24
C ASN A 21 18.33 -1.27 -0.88
N ILE A 22 17.99 -2.54 -0.68
CA ILE A 22 17.50 -3.05 0.61
C ILE A 22 18.70 -3.59 1.39
N ILE A 23 18.93 -3.02 2.58
CA ILE A 23 20.14 -3.24 3.37
C ILE A 23 20.17 -4.66 3.96
N TYR A 24 19.01 -5.22 4.26
CA TYR A 24 18.86 -6.53 4.91
C TYR A 24 18.19 -7.54 3.98
N ASN A 25 18.54 -8.82 4.11
CA ASN A 25 17.86 -9.92 3.41
C ASN A 25 17.00 -10.72 4.39
N ILE A 26 15.75 -10.28 4.56
CA ILE A 26 14.79 -10.86 5.50
C ILE A 26 13.59 -11.37 4.70
N THR A 27 13.60 -12.67 4.45
CA THR A 27 12.54 -13.36 3.70
C THR A 27 11.53 -14.07 4.60
N ASN A 28 11.83 -14.20 5.90
CA ASN A 28 10.98 -14.88 6.87
C ASN A 28 10.84 -14.06 8.16
N ARG A 29 9.61 -14.01 8.69
CA ARG A 29 9.29 -13.32 9.96
C ARG A 29 10.12 -13.84 11.14
N LYS A 30 10.52 -15.11 11.15
CA LYS A 30 11.36 -15.68 12.23
C LYS A 30 12.74 -15.02 12.34
N ASN A 31 13.24 -14.44 11.25
CA ASN A 31 14.56 -13.84 11.19
C ASN A 31 14.56 -12.38 11.68
N ILE A 32 13.40 -11.88 12.13
CA ILE A 32 13.22 -10.50 12.55
C ILE A 32 13.33 -10.45 14.07
N ILE A 33 14.32 -9.70 14.53
CA ILE A 33 14.58 -9.46 15.96
C ILE A 33 13.92 -8.15 16.41
N ASN A 34 13.33 -7.39 15.47
CA ASN A 34 12.72 -6.11 15.75
C ASN A 34 11.42 -6.29 16.55
N ASN A 35 11.52 -6.16 17.87
CA ASN A 35 10.42 -5.83 18.76
C ASN A 35 10.03 -4.37 18.52
N MET A 36 9.37 -4.12 17.39
CA MET A 36 8.96 -2.76 17.06
C MET A 36 7.95 -2.25 18.09
N GLY A 37 8.41 -1.28 18.88
CA GLY A 37 7.60 -0.43 19.74
C GLY A 37 6.67 0.48 18.94
N PRO A 38 6.35 1.69 19.44
CA PRO A 38 5.36 2.56 18.82
C PRO A 38 5.71 2.84 17.35
N LEU A 39 4.71 2.75 16.48
CA LEU A 39 4.88 3.03 15.06
C LEU A 39 5.30 4.49 14.85
N ASN A 40 6.26 4.70 13.96
CA ASN A 40 6.61 6.04 13.47
C ASN A 40 5.37 6.68 12.81
N MET A 41 5.15 7.97 13.10
CA MET A 41 4.07 8.79 12.53
C MET A 41 4.02 8.75 10.99
N ASP A 42 5.17 8.72 10.32
CA ASP A 42 5.23 8.64 8.85
C ASP A 42 4.70 7.31 8.34
N ILE A 43 5.02 6.22 9.03
CA ILE A 43 4.53 4.88 8.69
C ILE A 43 3.03 4.77 8.95
N LEU A 44 2.53 5.37 10.04
CA LEU A 44 1.10 5.47 10.30
C LEU A 44 0.40 6.27 9.21
N SER A 45 0.93 7.42 8.84
CA SER A 45 0.39 8.26 7.76
C SER A 45 0.31 7.49 6.45
N ILE A 46 1.36 6.76 6.07
CA ILE A 46 1.38 5.93 4.86
C ILE A 46 0.35 4.80 4.96
N ILE A 47 0.23 4.13 6.11
CA ILE A 47 -0.75 3.07 6.31
C ILE A 47 -2.17 3.63 6.21
N TYR A 48 -2.48 4.75 6.86
CA TYR A 48 -3.81 5.37 6.84
C TYR A 48 -4.17 5.86 5.44
N GLY A 49 -3.24 6.51 4.74
CA GLY A 49 -3.41 6.89 3.34
C GLY A 49 -3.66 5.68 2.43
N SER A 50 -2.87 4.61 2.60
CA SER A 50 -3.06 3.35 1.86
C SER A 50 -4.41 2.70 2.16
N LEU A 51 -4.88 2.78 3.41
CA LEU A 51 -6.19 2.31 3.83
C LEU A 51 -7.33 3.23 3.35
N LEU A 52 -7.10 4.46 2.89
CA LEU A 52 -8.14 5.20 2.17
C LEU A 52 -8.32 4.69 0.75
N GLY A 53 -7.24 4.23 0.12
CA GLY A 53 -7.24 3.70 -1.24
C GLY A 53 -7.43 2.18 -1.31
N ASP A 54 -6.60 1.54 -2.12
CA ASP A 54 -6.64 0.12 -2.47
C ASP A 54 -6.03 -0.82 -1.40
N GLY A 55 -5.43 -0.26 -0.34
CA GLY A 55 -4.85 -1.04 0.75
C GLY A 55 -5.90 -1.60 1.73
N TYR A 56 -5.53 -2.64 2.47
CA TYR A 56 -6.41 -3.25 3.46
C TYR A 56 -5.66 -3.96 4.60
N GLY A 57 -6.28 -4.01 5.77
CA GLY A 57 -5.84 -4.80 6.92
C GLY A 57 -6.50 -6.18 6.96
N GLU A 58 -5.71 -7.22 7.22
CA GLU A 58 -6.17 -8.59 7.44
C GLU A 58 -5.77 -9.03 8.84
N LYS A 59 -6.78 -9.40 9.65
CA LYS A 59 -6.55 -10.02 10.95
C LYS A 59 -6.27 -11.51 10.77
N ARG A 60 -5.15 -11.99 11.31
CA ARG A 60 -4.78 -13.41 11.20
C ARG A 60 -5.61 -14.27 12.16
N LYS A 61 -5.87 -15.51 11.74
CA LYS A 61 -6.61 -16.50 12.56
C LYS A 61 -5.92 -16.69 13.92
N GLY A 62 -6.72 -16.76 14.99
CA GLY A 62 -6.22 -16.93 16.36
C GLY A 62 -5.74 -15.65 17.03
N GLY A 63 -6.07 -14.46 16.52
CA GLY A 63 -5.83 -13.19 17.22
C GLY A 63 -4.38 -12.70 17.26
N LYS A 64 -3.44 -13.44 16.67
CA LYS A 64 -1.98 -13.20 16.73
C LYS A 64 -1.50 -11.85 16.18
N GLY A 65 -2.35 -11.10 15.50
CA GLY A 65 -2.04 -9.77 14.99
C GLY A 65 -2.71 -9.44 13.67
N THR A 66 -2.36 -8.25 13.16
CA THR A 66 -2.87 -7.68 11.91
C THR A 66 -1.74 -7.58 10.89
N ARG A 67 -2.07 -7.91 9.64
CA ARG A 67 -1.22 -7.73 8.48
C ARG A 67 -1.80 -6.62 7.61
N ILE A 68 -1.01 -5.60 7.29
CA ILE A 68 -1.41 -4.56 6.34
C ILE A 68 -0.94 -4.95 4.94
N THR A 69 -1.83 -4.82 3.96
CA THR A 69 -1.56 -5.02 2.54
C THR A 69 -1.62 -3.67 1.86
N ILE A 70 -0.54 -3.29 1.18
CA ILE A 70 -0.46 -2.07 0.37
C ILE A 70 -0.43 -2.49 -1.10
N GLN A 71 -1.31 -1.88 -1.89
CA GLN A 71 -1.51 -2.22 -3.30
C GLN A 71 -1.66 -0.94 -4.12
N GLN A 72 -1.09 -0.94 -5.33
CA GLN A 72 -1.21 0.15 -6.30
C GLN A 72 -1.34 -0.41 -7.72
N GLU A 73 -2.00 0.34 -8.61
CA GLU A 73 -2.00 0.03 -10.04
C GLU A 73 -0.62 0.27 -10.66
N TYR A 74 -0.33 -0.41 -11.77
CA TYR A 74 1.01 -0.40 -12.38
C TYR A 74 1.49 1.01 -12.79
N CYS A 75 0.58 1.95 -13.10
CA CYS A 75 0.93 3.34 -13.39
C CYS A 75 1.68 4.03 -12.24
N ASN A 76 1.47 3.59 -11.00
CA ASN A 76 2.13 4.11 -9.80
C ASN A 76 3.11 3.07 -9.21
N SER A 77 3.68 2.20 -10.05
CA SER A 77 4.58 1.11 -9.62
C SER A 77 5.84 1.60 -8.92
N ASP A 78 6.49 2.66 -9.44
CA ASP A 78 7.66 3.27 -8.81
C ASP A 78 7.39 3.73 -7.37
N TYR A 79 6.20 4.31 -7.14
CA TYR A 79 5.81 4.73 -5.80
C TYR A 79 5.64 3.54 -4.85
N LEU A 80 5.04 2.44 -5.33
CA LEU A 80 4.93 1.24 -4.51
C LEU A 80 6.31 0.61 -4.21
N TYR A 81 7.25 0.65 -5.17
CA TYR A 81 8.62 0.19 -4.92
C TYR A 81 9.35 1.05 -3.89
N TYR A 82 9.14 2.38 -3.92
CA TYR A 82 9.64 3.28 -2.89
C TYR A 82 9.08 2.92 -1.50
N LEU A 83 7.75 2.75 -1.38
CA LEU A 83 7.12 2.35 -0.12
C LEU A 83 7.61 0.99 0.35
N HIS A 84 7.74 0.02 -0.55
CA HIS A 84 8.29 -1.28 -0.23
C HIS A 84 9.72 -1.16 0.33
N ASN A 85 10.59 -0.39 -0.32
CA ASN A 85 11.96 -0.18 0.13
C ASN A 85 12.01 0.44 1.53
N LEU A 86 11.18 1.46 1.80
CA LEU A 86 11.04 2.07 3.11
C LEU A 86 10.61 1.05 4.19
N PHE A 87 9.54 0.29 3.92
CA PHE A 87 9.03 -0.71 4.86
C PHE A 87 10.01 -1.87 5.07
N ALA A 88 10.71 -2.31 4.02
CA ALA A 88 11.67 -3.39 4.08
C ALA A 88 12.92 -2.99 4.89
N ASN A 89 13.44 -1.78 4.67
CA ASN A 89 14.60 -1.27 5.40
C ASN A 89 14.31 -1.03 6.88
N LEU A 90 13.08 -0.67 7.23
CA LEU A 90 12.63 -0.61 8.62
C LEU A 90 12.38 -2.02 9.19
N GLY A 91 12.18 -3.05 8.36
CA GLY A 91 11.94 -4.42 8.78
C GLY A 91 10.46 -4.77 8.98
N TYR A 92 9.55 -3.99 8.41
CA TYR A 92 8.10 -4.24 8.46
C TYR A 92 7.60 -5.25 7.42
N CYS A 93 8.35 -5.52 6.35
CA CYS A 93 7.95 -6.46 5.30
C CYS A 93 9.11 -7.34 4.82
N ASN A 94 8.79 -8.25 3.89
CA ASN A 94 9.78 -9.05 3.19
C ASN A 94 10.66 -8.13 2.34
N THR A 95 11.93 -8.47 2.19
CA THR A 95 12.92 -7.74 1.40
C THR A 95 12.86 -8.11 -0.09
N ASN A 96 12.12 -9.16 -0.45
CA ASN A 96 11.86 -9.51 -1.84
C ASN A 96 10.97 -8.45 -2.51
N LEU A 97 11.47 -7.86 -3.60
CA LEU A 97 10.73 -6.86 -4.37
C LEU A 97 9.35 -7.38 -4.81
N PRO A 98 8.30 -6.54 -4.75
CA PRO A 98 6.97 -6.92 -5.18
C PRO A 98 6.95 -7.18 -6.68
N THR A 99 6.35 -8.30 -7.07
CA THR A 99 6.17 -8.69 -8.47
C THR A 99 4.90 -8.09 -9.05
N ILE A 100 4.94 -7.81 -10.36
CA ILE A 100 3.78 -7.35 -11.11
C ILE A 100 2.76 -8.48 -11.22
N LYS A 101 1.52 -8.19 -10.87
CA LYS A 101 0.39 -9.10 -10.94
C LYS A 101 -0.64 -8.59 -11.93
N MET A 102 -1.31 -9.51 -12.59
CA MET A 102 -2.37 -9.21 -13.56
C MET A 102 -3.72 -9.59 -12.96
N ARG A 103 -4.74 -8.77 -13.24
CA ARG A 103 -6.15 -9.07 -12.95
C ARG A 103 -7.00 -8.76 -14.17
N LEU A 104 -8.04 -9.57 -14.38
CA LEU A 104 -9.05 -9.27 -15.38
C LEU A 104 -9.99 -8.18 -14.85
N GLY A 105 -10.05 -7.06 -15.55
CA GLY A 105 -10.97 -5.96 -15.26
C GLY A 105 -12.31 -6.13 -15.98
N LYS A 106 -13.19 -5.15 -15.78
CA LYS A 106 -14.48 -5.10 -16.50
C LYS A 106 -14.25 -5.06 -18.01
N LYS A 107 -15.12 -5.72 -18.77
CA LYS A 107 -15.07 -5.80 -20.24
C LYS A 107 -13.77 -6.43 -20.78
N GLY A 108 -13.22 -7.41 -20.05
CA GLY A 108 -12.03 -8.15 -20.49
C GLY A 108 -10.72 -7.36 -20.48
N LYS A 109 -10.71 -6.12 -19.96
CA LYS A 109 -9.49 -5.30 -19.90
C LYS A 109 -8.53 -5.84 -18.86
N ILE A 110 -7.34 -6.22 -19.27
CA ILE A 110 -6.27 -6.63 -18.36
C ILE A 110 -5.75 -5.41 -17.61
N ARG A 111 -5.69 -5.49 -16.27
CA ARG A 111 -5.06 -4.49 -15.41
C ARG A 111 -3.89 -5.09 -14.67
N GLN A 112 -2.80 -4.35 -14.62
CA GLN A 112 -1.61 -4.71 -13.87
C GLN A 112 -1.58 -3.94 -12.55
N TYR A 113 -1.13 -4.60 -11.50
CA TYR A 113 -1.00 -4.02 -10.18
C TYR A 113 0.17 -4.67 -9.44
N LEU A 114 0.69 -3.98 -8.44
CA LEU A 114 1.68 -4.53 -7.52
C LEU A 114 1.10 -4.51 -6.11
N LYS A 115 1.53 -5.47 -5.29
CA LYS A 115 1.19 -5.48 -3.87
C LYS A 115 2.32 -6.08 -3.04
N PHE A 116 2.47 -5.58 -1.84
CA PHE A 116 3.26 -6.22 -0.79
C PHE A 116 2.48 -6.23 0.51
N ASN A 117 2.89 -7.12 1.41
CA ASN A 117 2.27 -7.25 2.71
C ASN A 117 3.33 -6.98 3.77
N THR A 118 2.91 -6.31 4.84
CA THR A 118 3.70 -6.29 6.06
C THR A 118 3.74 -7.68 6.69
N TRP A 119 4.63 -7.87 7.64
CA TRP A 119 4.48 -8.97 8.57
C TRP A 119 3.27 -8.77 9.48
N THR A 120 2.87 -9.81 10.20
CA THR A 120 1.74 -9.75 11.13
C THR A 120 2.18 -9.19 12.47
N TYR A 121 1.69 -8.02 12.84
CA TYR A 121 2.04 -7.39 14.12
C TYR A 121 0.81 -7.24 15.01
N GLU A 122 1.00 -7.51 16.31
CA GLU A 122 -0.02 -7.20 17.31
C GLU A 122 -0.20 -5.70 17.48
N SER A 123 0.88 -4.92 17.35
CA SER A 123 0.83 -3.46 17.32
C SER A 123 -0.03 -2.90 16.18
N PHE A 124 -0.36 -3.66 15.14
CA PHE A 124 -1.26 -3.21 14.07
C PHE A 124 -2.74 -3.46 14.38
N ASN A 125 -3.05 -4.13 15.50
CA ASN A 125 -4.42 -4.42 15.88
C ASN A 125 -5.22 -3.15 16.17
N PHE A 126 -4.61 -2.11 16.76
CA PHE A 126 -5.34 -0.86 17.00
C PHE A 126 -5.79 -0.23 15.67
N ILE A 127 -4.91 -0.20 14.66
CA ILE A 127 -5.24 0.29 13.31
C ILE A 127 -6.41 -0.52 12.75
N PHE A 128 -6.38 -1.85 12.91
CA PHE A 128 -7.49 -2.68 12.45
C PHE A 128 -8.81 -2.32 13.14
N TYR A 129 -8.83 -2.18 14.46
CA TYR A 129 -10.07 -1.89 15.18
C TYR A 129 -10.61 -0.49 14.92
N GLU A 130 -9.75 0.49 14.62
CA GLU A 130 -10.20 1.82 14.19
C GLU A 130 -10.84 1.80 12.80
N TRP A 131 -10.26 1.04 11.88
CA TRP A 131 -10.69 0.99 10.48
C TRP A 131 -11.77 -0.06 10.18
N TYR A 132 -12.01 -1.02 11.07
CA TYR A 132 -12.84 -2.19 10.77
C TYR A 132 -13.82 -2.50 11.91
N ILE A 133 -15.12 -2.33 11.64
CA ILE A 133 -16.19 -2.67 12.59
C ILE A 133 -16.72 -4.08 12.28
N LYS A 134 -16.94 -4.89 13.32
CA LYS A 134 -17.52 -6.22 13.16
C LYS A 134 -18.92 -6.10 12.54
N ASN A 135 -19.16 -6.87 11.48
CA ASN A 135 -20.49 -6.92 10.88
C ASN A 135 -21.46 -7.62 11.84
N THR A 136 -22.57 -6.98 12.17
CA THR A 136 -23.62 -7.54 13.04
C THR A 136 -24.55 -8.50 12.29
N LYS A 137 -24.63 -8.40 10.97
CA LYS A 137 -25.54 -9.17 10.11
C LYS A 137 -24.87 -10.34 9.38
N GLY A 138 -23.60 -10.62 9.65
CA GLY A 138 -22.85 -11.68 8.99
C GLY A 138 -21.48 -11.92 9.61
N SER A 139 -20.69 -12.82 9.03
CA SER A 139 -19.30 -13.05 9.43
C SER A 139 -18.37 -12.05 8.73
N GLY A 140 -17.53 -11.37 9.52
CA GLY A 140 -16.46 -10.50 8.99
C GLY A 140 -16.47 -9.08 9.57
N TYR A 141 -15.67 -8.21 8.95
CA TYR A 141 -15.54 -6.82 9.33
C TYR A 141 -15.79 -5.91 8.12
N ILE A 142 -16.35 -4.74 8.39
CA ILE A 142 -16.63 -3.70 7.40
C ILE A 142 -15.64 -2.58 7.62
N LYS A 143 -14.97 -2.16 6.55
CA LYS A 143 -14.03 -1.05 6.56
C LYS A 143 -14.80 0.27 6.71
N VAL A 144 -14.38 1.11 7.64
CA VAL A 144 -14.95 2.42 7.97
C VAL A 144 -13.85 3.46 8.05
N ILE A 145 -14.24 4.73 7.92
CA ILE A 145 -13.32 5.85 8.12
C ILE A 145 -13.19 6.11 9.62
N PRO A 146 -11.97 6.04 10.21
CA PRO A 146 -11.80 6.28 11.63
C PRO A 146 -11.85 7.77 11.96
N LYS A 147 -12.28 8.11 13.18
CA LYS A 147 -12.28 9.50 13.67
C LYS A 147 -10.86 10.07 13.82
N SER A 148 -9.89 9.20 14.10
CA SER A 148 -8.47 9.53 14.21
C SER A 148 -7.81 9.87 12.87
N LEU A 149 -8.51 9.73 11.74
CA LEU A 149 -7.94 9.95 10.41
C LEU A 149 -7.29 11.33 10.27
N GLU A 150 -7.90 12.36 10.82
CA GLU A 150 -7.41 13.75 10.74
C GLU A 150 -5.98 13.89 11.26
N LEU A 151 -5.61 13.11 12.28
CA LEU A 151 -4.26 13.13 12.86
C LEU A 151 -3.20 12.55 11.91
N TYR A 152 -3.59 11.62 11.04
CA TYR A 152 -2.69 10.87 10.16
C TYR A 152 -2.80 11.25 8.69
N LEU A 153 -3.70 12.17 8.34
CA LEU A 153 -3.90 12.66 6.97
C LEU A 153 -2.86 13.74 6.62
N THR A 154 -1.59 13.36 6.63
CA THR A 154 -0.49 14.23 6.22
C THR A 154 -0.44 14.37 4.69
N PRO A 155 0.30 15.36 4.14
CA PRO A 155 0.54 15.43 2.70
C PRO A 155 1.12 14.13 2.12
N LEU A 156 1.90 13.40 2.92
CA LEU A 156 2.42 12.07 2.59
C LEU A 156 1.29 11.04 2.45
N ALA A 157 0.32 11.05 3.37
CA ALA A 157 -0.87 10.19 3.29
C ALA A 157 -1.73 10.53 2.06
N LEU A 158 -1.88 11.81 1.71
CA LEU A 158 -2.63 12.23 0.52
C LEU A 158 -1.94 11.76 -0.77
N ALA A 159 -0.62 11.88 -0.86
CA ALA A 159 0.17 11.42 -2.01
C ALA A 159 -0.02 9.91 -2.29
N THR A 160 -0.28 9.09 -1.26
CA THR A 160 -0.55 7.65 -1.47
C THR A 160 -1.84 7.38 -2.26
N ASN A 161 -2.80 8.31 -2.20
CA ASN A 161 -4.16 8.12 -2.70
C ASN A 161 -4.46 9.02 -3.92
N THR A 162 -3.48 9.77 -4.42
CA THR A 162 -3.69 10.61 -5.60
C THR A 162 -3.64 9.75 -6.87
N PRO A 163 -4.70 9.71 -7.69
CA PRO A 163 -4.59 9.16 -9.04
C PRO A 163 -3.59 9.99 -9.86
N PRO A 164 -2.99 9.43 -10.92
CA PRO A 164 -2.10 10.20 -11.79
C PRO A 164 -2.83 11.46 -12.29
N TYR A 165 -2.24 12.62 -12.03
CA TYR A 165 -2.79 13.93 -12.37
C TYR A 165 -3.21 13.97 -13.85
N LYS A 166 -4.50 14.13 -14.11
CA LYS A 166 -5.04 14.48 -15.42
C LYS A 166 -5.85 15.75 -15.27
N GLY A 167 -5.19 16.90 -15.49
CA GLY A 167 -5.82 18.21 -15.56
C GLY A 167 -6.21 18.81 -14.20
N GLY A 168 -5.34 19.67 -13.67
CA GLY A 168 -5.68 20.82 -12.81
C GLY A 168 -6.38 20.65 -11.45
N VAL A 169 -7.07 19.54 -11.16
CA VAL A 169 -7.88 19.38 -9.95
C VAL A 169 -7.68 17.99 -9.35
N LEU A 170 -7.26 17.95 -8.08
CA LEU A 170 -7.15 16.71 -7.31
C LEU A 170 -8.54 16.34 -6.75
N VAL A 171 -9.12 15.23 -7.24
CA VAL A 171 -10.36 14.68 -6.69
C VAL A 171 -10.04 13.37 -5.95
N VAL A 172 -10.16 13.39 -4.63
CA VAL A 172 -10.02 12.19 -3.78
C VAL A 172 -11.36 11.46 -3.74
N PHE A 173 -11.44 10.29 -4.38
CA PHE A 173 -12.65 9.47 -4.37
C PHE A 173 -12.61 8.47 -3.20
N THR A 174 -13.42 8.69 -2.16
CA THR A 174 -13.76 7.65 -1.20
C THR A 174 -15.20 7.17 -1.45
N PRO A 175 -15.44 5.94 -1.93
CA PRO A 175 -16.80 5.45 -2.09
C PRO A 175 -17.41 5.13 -0.72
N VAL A 176 -18.28 6.01 -0.22
CA VAL A 176 -19.17 5.69 0.91
C VAL A 176 -20.27 4.76 0.39
N LYS A 177 -20.18 3.46 0.70
CA LYS A 177 -21.27 2.53 0.39
C LYS A 177 -22.45 2.82 1.31
N GLY A 178 -23.48 3.45 0.76
CA GLY A 178 -24.82 3.52 1.36
C GLY A 178 -25.26 4.93 1.72
N LYS A 179 -25.48 5.78 0.72
CA LYS A 179 -26.66 6.65 0.55
C LYS A 179 -26.46 7.54 -0.69
N SER A 180 -27.49 7.53 -1.55
CA SER A 180 -27.93 8.57 -2.49
C SER A 180 -26.88 9.40 -3.24
N TYR A 181 -26.92 9.27 -4.56
CA TYR A 181 -26.51 10.25 -5.59
C TYR A 181 -26.15 11.65 -5.07
N LEU A 182 -24.88 12.02 -5.20
CA LEU A 182 -24.53 13.40 -5.51
C LEU A 182 -23.92 13.39 -6.91
N ASN A 183 -24.79 13.74 -7.84
CA ASN A 183 -24.51 13.91 -9.25
C ASN A 183 -23.75 15.24 -9.38
N TYR A 184 -22.42 15.22 -9.30
CA TYR A 184 -21.61 16.35 -9.74
C TYR A 184 -20.98 15.99 -11.07
N ARG A 185 -21.76 16.29 -12.11
CA ARG A 185 -21.33 16.41 -13.49
C ARG A 185 -20.63 17.76 -13.61
N TRP A 186 -19.37 17.78 -14.02
CA TRP A 186 -18.75 18.98 -14.56
C TRP A 186 -18.19 18.68 -15.95
N TRP A 187 -18.68 19.48 -16.89
CA TRP A 187 -18.29 19.50 -18.29
C TRP A 187 -17.05 20.37 -18.47
N MET A 188 -16.32 20.04 -19.55
CA MET A 188 -15.15 20.71 -20.16
C MET A 188 -13.79 20.45 -19.52
#